data_AF-A0A3L7T3U1-F1
#
_entry.id   AF-A0A3L7T3U1-F1
#
_cell.length_a   1.000
_cell.length_b   1.000
_cell.length_c   1.000
_cell.angle_alpha   90.00
_cell.angle_beta   90.00
_cell.angle_gamma   90.00
#
_symmetry.space_group_name_H-M   'P 1'
#
loop_
_entity.id
_entity.type
_entity.pdbx_description
1 polymer ?
#
loop_
_entity_poly.entity_id
_entity_poly.type
_entity_poly.pdbx_seq_one_letter_code
_entity_poly.pdbx_strand_id
1 'polypeptide(L)'
;MTIDRSNSNPSAGDPIEVRAEVRAEVRAEVRVAVVRHEVDASGAAVDGDHIDLMVGAPMADGRAGGGAKSDPNARTVRTWRLPLAVWTAQGLACGRFAAVALEAHRALYLELAEPRVLSDGRGRVVPLARGMGEASGGGSDHAANNATNQSTTTIRAFGRLIAITKLGDGAVAEITQDHP
;
A
#
# COMPACT_ATOMS: atom_id res chain seq x y z
N MET A 1 -18.80 -10.93 76.58
CA MET A 1 -18.71 -9.90 75.52
C MET A 1 -17.28 -9.95 75.03
N THR A 2 -17.05 -10.76 74.00
CA THR A 2 -15.71 -11.14 73.53
C THR A 2 -15.60 -10.65 72.10
N ILE A 3 -14.68 -9.71 71.87
CA ILE A 3 -14.44 -9.12 70.55
C ILE A 3 -13.42 -10.03 69.85
N ASP A 4 -13.88 -10.73 68.83
CA ASP A 4 -13.05 -11.49 67.89
C ASP A 4 -12.24 -10.49 67.04
N ARG A 5 -10.92 -10.60 67.07
CA ARG A 5 -9.99 -9.87 66.20
C ARG A 5 -9.35 -10.86 65.24
N SER A 6 -10.09 -11.24 64.20
CA SER A 6 -9.55 -12.02 63.09
C SER A 6 -8.77 -11.09 62.16
N ASN A 7 -7.46 -11.07 62.37
CA ASN A 7 -6.47 -10.35 61.59
C ASN A 7 -6.38 -11.00 60.19
N SER A 8 -7.02 -10.40 59.19
CA SER A 8 -6.95 -10.85 57.79
C SER A 8 -5.77 -10.15 57.11
N ASN A 9 -4.73 -10.92 56.80
CA ASN A 9 -3.57 -10.49 56.03
C ASN A 9 -4.02 -10.12 54.59
N PRO A 10 -3.59 -9.00 53.99
CA PRO A 10 -3.91 -8.72 52.59
C PRO A 10 -3.20 -9.74 51.69
N SER A 11 -3.98 -10.48 50.91
CA SER A 11 -3.47 -11.34 49.85
C SER A 11 -2.60 -10.52 48.91
N ALA A 12 -1.40 -11.02 48.65
CA ALA A 12 -0.49 -10.50 47.63
C ALA A 12 -1.27 -10.28 46.34
N GLY A 13 -1.26 -9.04 45.83
CA GLY A 13 -1.83 -8.72 44.54
C GLY A 13 -1.07 -9.51 43.47
N ASP A 14 -1.81 -10.34 42.75
CA ASP A 14 -1.29 -10.97 41.53
C ASP A 14 -0.78 -9.87 40.60
N PRO A 15 0.45 -9.95 40.08
CA PRO A 15 0.89 -9.02 39.05
C PRO A 15 -0.01 -9.22 37.84
N ILE A 16 -0.71 -8.16 37.45
CA ILE A 16 -1.38 -8.08 36.16
C ILE A 16 -0.25 -8.17 35.11
N GLU A 17 0.01 -9.37 34.61
CA GLU A 17 0.79 -9.57 33.39
C GLU A 17 0.02 -8.87 32.26
N VAL A 18 0.39 -7.63 31.98
CA VAL A 18 0.03 -6.97 30.73
C VAL A 18 0.77 -7.73 29.64
N ARG A 19 0.18 -8.83 29.16
CA ARG A 19 0.61 -9.51 27.95
C ARG A 19 0.34 -8.54 26.81
N ALA A 20 1.36 -7.76 26.46
CA ALA A 20 1.38 -7.06 25.19
C ALA A 20 1.29 -8.15 24.11
N GLU A 21 0.10 -8.33 23.54
CA GLU A 21 -0.07 -9.09 22.31
C GLU A 21 0.71 -8.37 21.22
N VAL A 22 1.96 -8.78 21.02
CA VAL A 22 2.74 -8.42 19.84
C VAL A 22 2.06 -9.13 18.67
N ARG A 23 1.06 -8.48 18.07
CA ARG A 23 0.51 -8.94 16.79
C ARG A 23 1.64 -8.80 15.77
N ALA A 24 2.15 -9.94 15.32
CA ALA A 24 3.14 -9.98 14.25
C ALA A 24 2.60 -9.19 13.05
N GLU A 25 3.37 -8.21 12.59
CA GLU A 25 3.09 -7.47 11.38
C GLU A 25 3.07 -8.46 10.20
N VAL A 26 1.90 -8.68 9.59
CA VAL A 26 1.80 -9.54 8.41
C VAL A 26 2.45 -8.82 7.24
N ARG A 27 3.53 -9.39 6.72
CA ARG A 27 4.19 -8.96 5.49
C ARG A 27 3.82 -9.89 4.36
N ALA A 28 3.37 -9.32 3.25
CA ALA A 28 3.05 -10.05 2.04
C ALA A 28 4.04 -9.66 0.94
N GLU A 29 4.58 -10.65 0.25
CA GLU A 29 5.27 -10.40 -1.02
C GLU A 29 4.27 -9.84 -2.04
N VAL A 30 4.68 -8.82 -2.78
CA VAL A 30 3.85 -8.12 -3.77
C VAL A 30 4.63 -7.83 -5.04
N ARG A 31 3.91 -7.67 -6.14
CA ARG A 31 4.41 -7.01 -7.36
C ARG A 31 4.15 -5.53 -7.24
N VAL A 32 5.16 -4.73 -7.59
CA VAL A 32 5.09 -3.27 -7.59
C VAL A 32 5.46 -2.75 -8.97
N ALA A 33 4.70 -1.80 -9.48
CA ALA A 33 5.03 -1.06 -10.69
C ALA A 33 4.84 0.44 -10.46
N VAL A 34 5.68 1.23 -11.14
CA VAL A 34 5.57 2.68 -11.24
C VAL A 34 5.44 3.00 -12.71
N VAL A 35 4.36 3.70 -13.06
CA VAL A 35 4.09 4.09 -14.44
C VAL A 35 3.84 5.59 -14.53
N ARG A 36 4.23 6.20 -15.65
CA ARG A 36 3.85 7.57 -16.00
C ARG A 36 2.67 7.55 -16.93
N HIS A 37 1.64 8.31 -16.61
CA HIS A 37 0.57 8.63 -17.53
C HIS A 37 0.92 9.95 -18.20
N GLU A 38 1.10 9.89 -19.51
CA GLU A 38 1.28 11.05 -20.36
C GLU A 38 -0.06 11.32 -21.05
N VAL A 39 -0.72 12.39 -20.64
CA VAL A 39 -2.08 12.72 -21.06
C VAL A 39 -2.01 13.60 -22.30
N ASP A 40 -2.74 13.23 -23.34
CA ASP A 40 -2.86 14.07 -24.53
C ASP A 40 -3.73 15.29 -24.20
N ALA A 41 -3.20 16.49 -24.42
CA ALA A 41 -3.90 17.77 -24.20
C ALA A 41 -5.15 17.93 -25.08
N SER A 42 -5.29 17.14 -26.15
CA SER A 42 -6.48 17.11 -27.00
C SER A 42 -7.61 16.21 -26.46
N GLY A 43 -7.30 15.33 -25.51
CA GLY A 43 -8.29 14.55 -24.77
C GLY A 43 -8.83 15.37 -23.61
N ALA A 44 -10.15 15.35 -23.38
CA ALA A 44 -10.86 16.09 -22.33
C ALA A 44 -10.52 15.68 -20.88
N ALA A 45 -9.30 15.17 -20.61
CA ALA A 45 -8.89 14.67 -19.31
C ALA A 45 -8.33 15.81 -18.44
N VAL A 46 -8.94 16.00 -17.27
CA VAL A 46 -8.74 17.16 -16.37
C VAL A 46 -7.43 17.08 -15.56
N ASP A 47 -6.76 15.93 -15.55
CA ASP A 47 -5.78 15.60 -14.51
C ASP A 47 -4.30 15.77 -14.90
N GLY A 48 -3.99 16.09 -16.16
CA GLY A 48 -2.61 16.25 -16.64
C GLY A 48 -1.72 15.00 -16.45
N ASP A 49 -0.45 15.15 -16.79
CA ASP A 49 0.56 14.10 -16.60
C ASP A 49 0.74 13.75 -15.11
N HIS A 50 0.86 12.46 -14.80
CA HIS A 50 1.01 11.98 -13.42
C HIS A 50 1.76 10.65 -13.33
N ILE A 51 2.11 10.25 -12.11
CA ILE A 51 2.68 8.95 -11.79
C ILE A 51 1.63 8.10 -11.10
N ASP A 52 1.49 6.85 -11.51
CA ASP A 52 0.70 5.86 -10.77
C ASP A 52 1.63 4.83 -10.12
N LEU A 53 1.50 4.67 -8.80
CA LEU A 53 2.09 3.57 -8.03
C LEU A 53 1.08 2.44 -7.96
N MET A 54 1.49 1.25 -8.40
CA MET A 54 0.64 0.08 -8.54
C MET A 54 1.18 -1.08 -7.71
N VAL A 55 0.29 -1.71 -6.95
CA VAL A 55 0.63 -2.83 -6.07
C VAL A 55 -0.40 -3.93 -6.21
N GLY A 56 0.04 -5.17 -6.41
CA GLY A 56 -0.84 -6.32 -6.46
C GLY A 56 -0.15 -7.61 -6.04
N ALA A 57 -0.93 -8.69 -6.02
CA ALA A 57 -0.42 -10.02 -5.71
C ALA A 57 0.71 -10.41 -6.67
N PRO A 58 1.68 -11.22 -6.22
CA PRO A 58 2.60 -11.89 -7.13
C PRO A 58 1.78 -12.66 -8.16
N MET A 59 1.94 -12.32 -9.44
CA MET A 59 1.45 -13.15 -10.53
C MET A 59 2.15 -14.50 -10.38
N ALA A 60 1.41 -15.60 -10.29
CA ALA A 60 1.98 -16.94 -10.36
C ALA A 60 2.86 -16.99 -11.60
N ASP A 61 4.18 -17.06 -11.41
CA ASP A 61 5.06 -17.41 -12.49
C ASP A 61 4.59 -18.79 -12.96
N GLY A 62 4.53 -19.04 -14.25
CA GLY A 62 3.98 -20.30 -14.79
C GLY A 62 4.73 -21.57 -14.36
N ARG A 63 5.53 -21.54 -13.30
CA ARG A 63 6.24 -22.65 -12.67
C ARG A 63 5.33 -23.33 -11.64
N ALA A 64 4.57 -24.29 -12.18
CA ALA A 64 4.05 -25.50 -11.55
C ALA A 64 3.98 -25.53 -10.01
N GLY A 65 2.77 -25.34 -9.47
CA GLY A 65 2.46 -25.64 -8.08
C GLY A 65 1.06 -25.26 -7.62
N GLY A 66 0.04 -25.28 -8.49
CA GLY A 66 -1.38 -25.19 -8.06
C GLY A 66 -2.00 -23.80 -7.89
N GLY A 67 -1.30 -22.70 -8.19
CA GLY A 67 -1.90 -21.37 -8.26
C GLY A 67 -2.56 -21.13 -9.62
N ALA A 68 -3.85 -20.77 -9.64
CA ALA A 68 -4.51 -20.33 -10.87
C ALA A 68 -3.69 -19.23 -11.55
N LYS A 69 -3.47 -19.32 -12.87
CA LYS A 69 -2.90 -18.21 -13.64
C LYS A 69 -3.76 -16.98 -13.37
N SER A 70 -3.15 -15.94 -12.79
CA SER A 70 -3.81 -14.66 -12.59
C SER A 70 -4.35 -14.13 -13.92
N ASP A 71 -5.65 -13.86 -14.00
CA ASP A 71 -6.26 -13.24 -15.18
C ASP A 71 -5.68 -11.83 -15.36
N PRO A 72 -4.97 -11.53 -16.47
CA PRO A 72 -4.39 -10.21 -16.71
C PRO A 72 -5.43 -9.09 -16.77
N ASN A 73 -6.70 -9.40 -16.98
CA ASN A 73 -7.80 -8.44 -16.98
C ASN A 73 -8.49 -8.27 -15.62
N ALA A 74 -8.15 -9.08 -14.62
CA ALA A 74 -8.72 -8.95 -13.28
C ALA A 74 -8.35 -7.59 -12.68
N ARG A 75 -9.36 -6.87 -12.16
CA ARG A 75 -9.20 -5.55 -11.54
C ARG A 75 -8.81 -5.69 -10.06
N THR A 76 -7.57 -6.07 -9.81
CA THR A 76 -7.06 -6.42 -8.47
C THR A 76 -5.89 -5.55 -8.02
N VAL A 77 -5.36 -4.69 -8.90
CA VAL A 77 -4.18 -3.87 -8.61
C VAL A 77 -4.61 -2.63 -7.85
N ARG A 78 -4.12 -2.45 -6.62
CA ARG A 78 -4.30 -1.21 -5.89
C ARG A 78 -3.43 -0.14 -6.52
N THR A 79 -3.99 1.05 -6.71
CA THR A 79 -3.32 2.13 -7.44
C THR A 79 -3.47 3.43 -6.70
N TRP A 80 -2.37 4.18 -6.62
CA TRP A 80 -2.35 5.54 -6.12
C TRP A 80 -1.72 6.46 -7.15
N ARG A 81 -2.44 7.52 -7.49
CA ARG A 81 -1.92 8.62 -8.30
C ARG A 81 -1.07 9.54 -7.45
N LEU A 82 0.06 9.92 -7.98
CA LEU A 82 1.10 10.75 -7.38
C LEU A 82 1.51 11.88 -8.34
N PRO A 83 1.97 13.03 -7.82
CA PRO A 83 2.50 14.10 -8.65
C PRO A 83 3.79 13.66 -9.36
N LEU A 84 4.08 14.24 -10.53
CA LEU A 84 5.31 13.97 -11.29
C LEU A 84 6.60 14.15 -10.47
N ALA A 85 6.59 15.08 -9.52
CA ALA A 85 7.74 15.34 -8.64
C ALA A 85 8.18 14.12 -7.80
N VAL A 86 7.35 13.08 -7.69
CA VAL A 86 7.72 11.83 -7.00
C VAL A 86 8.78 11.03 -7.76
N TRP A 87 9.03 11.33 -9.04
CA TRP A 87 9.99 10.60 -9.87
C TRP A 87 11.13 11.52 -10.34
N THR A 88 12.37 11.06 -10.16
CA THR A 88 13.58 11.71 -10.67
C THR A 88 14.35 10.77 -11.61
N ALA A 89 15.45 11.25 -12.18
CA ALA A 89 16.36 10.42 -12.96
C ALA A 89 16.94 9.22 -12.16
N GLN A 90 16.90 9.28 -10.82
CA GLN A 90 17.37 8.23 -9.91
C GLN A 90 16.23 7.33 -9.39
N GLY A 91 14.99 7.50 -9.87
CA GLY A 91 13.82 6.75 -9.43
C GLY A 91 12.92 7.53 -8.47
N LEU A 92 12.28 6.84 -7.52
CA LEU A 92 11.38 7.49 -6.56
C LEU A 92 12.14 8.47 -5.66
N ALA A 93 11.67 9.73 -5.65
CA ALA A 93 12.14 10.80 -4.80
C ALA A 93 11.75 10.55 -3.35
N CYS A 94 12.65 10.86 -2.42
CA CYS A 94 12.28 10.91 -1.00
C CYS A 94 11.50 12.20 -0.71
N GLY A 95 10.52 12.12 0.17
CA GLY A 95 9.68 13.25 0.52
C GLY A 95 8.24 12.84 0.82
N ARG A 96 7.38 13.85 0.92
CA ARG A 96 5.97 13.69 1.24
C ARG A 96 5.13 14.28 0.12
N PHE A 97 4.27 13.47 -0.48
CA PHE A 97 3.54 13.79 -1.69
C PHE A 97 2.05 13.57 -1.49
N ALA A 98 1.23 14.40 -2.12
CA ALA A 98 -0.20 14.14 -2.24
C ALA A 98 -0.40 12.82 -3.00
N ALA A 99 -1.33 12.00 -2.53
CA ALA A 99 -1.70 10.75 -3.18
C ALA A 99 -3.22 10.66 -3.31
N VAL A 100 -3.69 10.13 -4.43
CA VAL A 100 -5.12 9.86 -4.65
C VAL A 100 -5.29 8.38 -4.89
N ALA A 101 -6.03 7.71 -4.01
CA ALA A 101 -6.39 6.30 -4.23
C ALA A 101 -7.35 6.21 -5.42
N LEU A 102 -7.02 5.35 -6.38
CA LEU A 102 -7.84 5.10 -7.55
C LEU A 102 -8.57 3.77 -7.41
N GLU A 103 -9.58 3.57 -8.27
CA GLU A 103 -10.15 2.23 -8.46
C GLU A 103 -9.06 1.22 -8.84
N ALA A 104 -9.31 -0.04 -8.50
CA ALA A 104 -8.37 -1.10 -8.83
C ALA A 104 -8.15 -1.21 -10.34
N HIS A 105 -6.88 -1.31 -10.75
CA HIS A 105 -6.46 -1.47 -12.13
C HIS A 105 -6.34 -2.96 -12.52
N ARG A 106 -6.26 -3.21 -13.83
CA ARG A 106 -6.05 -4.57 -14.36
C ARG A 106 -4.66 -5.09 -13.98
N ALA A 107 -4.57 -6.37 -13.61
CA ALA A 107 -3.31 -7.05 -13.27
C ALA A 107 -2.21 -6.87 -14.33
N LEU A 108 -2.57 -6.77 -15.60
CA LEU A 108 -1.64 -6.53 -16.71
C LEU A 108 -0.73 -5.31 -16.52
N TYR A 109 -1.18 -4.27 -15.82
CA TYR A 109 -0.36 -3.06 -15.64
C TYR A 109 0.89 -3.29 -14.80
N LEU A 110 0.90 -4.32 -13.92
CA LEU A 110 2.09 -4.70 -13.16
C LEU A 110 3.20 -5.29 -14.06
N GLU A 111 2.83 -5.81 -15.23
CA GLU A 111 3.72 -6.51 -16.16
C GLU A 111 4.07 -5.67 -17.39
N LEU A 112 3.62 -4.41 -17.45
CA LEU A 112 3.84 -3.55 -18.60
C LEU A 112 5.36 -3.34 -18.83
N ALA A 113 5.84 -3.79 -19.98
CA ALA A 113 7.26 -3.69 -20.37
C ALA A 113 7.54 -2.52 -21.31
N GLU A 114 6.57 -2.18 -22.16
CA GLU A 114 6.68 -1.19 -23.21
C GLU A 114 5.60 -0.12 -23.05
N PRO A 115 5.82 1.11 -23.55
CA PRO A 115 4.78 2.14 -23.58
C PRO A 115 3.52 1.65 -24.30
N ARG A 116 2.35 1.97 -23.73
CA ARG A 116 1.05 1.58 -24.29
C ARG A 116 0.17 2.81 -24.50
N VAL A 117 -0.28 2.99 -25.73
CA VAL A 117 -1.29 4.00 -26.07
C VAL A 117 -2.66 3.56 -25.54
N LEU A 118 -3.36 4.49 -24.90
CA LEU A 118 -4.72 4.26 -24.42
C LEU A 118 -5.70 4.29 -25.59
N SER A 119 -6.64 3.35 -25.60
CA SER A 119 -7.52 3.06 -26.75
C SER A 119 -8.48 4.19 -27.13
N ASP A 120 -8.58 5.23 -26.32
CA ASP A 120 -9.49 6.36 -26.47
C ASP A 120 -8.74 7.68 -26.72
N GLY A 121 -7.46 7.63 -27.08
CA GLY A 121 -6.68 8.83 -27.38
C GLY A 121 -6.39 9.71 -26.17
N ARG A 122 -6.62 9.22 -24.94
CA ARG A 122 -6.30 9.95 -23.70
C ARG A 122 -4.80 10.04 -23.39
N GLY A 123 -3.96 9.62 -24.32
CA GLY A 123 -2.51 9.61 -24.19
C GLY A 123 -1.93 8.20 -24.06
N ARG A 124 -0.84 8.06 -23.30
CA ARG A 124 -0.12 6.78 -23.17
C ARG A 124 0.38 6.53 -21.74
N VAL A 125 0.59 5.27 -21.43
CA VAL A 125 1.18 4.80 -20.18
C VAL A 125 2.60 4.32 -20.45
N VAL A 126 3.57 4.90 -19.77
CA VAL A 126 4.99 4.61 -19.90
C VAL A 126 5.47 3.89 -18.64
N PRO A 127 5.96 2.64 -18.71
CA PRO A 127 6.52 1.97 -17.55
C PRO A 127 7.83 2.63 -17.12
N LEU A 128 7.97 2.93 -15.82
CA LEU A 128 9.18 3.56 -15.25
C LEU A 128 10.00 2.57 -14.43
N ALA A 129 9.33 1.77 -13.58
CA ALA A 129 9.95 0.69 -12.82
C ALA A 129 8.94 -0.42 -12.55
N ARG A 130 9.44 -1.65 -12.40
CA ARG A 130 8.65 -2.82 -11.99
C ARG A 130 9.53 -3.79 -11.23
N GLY A 131 8.96 -4.51 -10.28
CA GLY A 131 9.72 -5.46 -9.47
C GLY A 131 8.89 -6.14 -8.41
N MET A 132 9.57 -6.96 -7.63
CA MET A 132 9.03 -7.50 -6.38
C MET A 132 9.22 -6.47 -5.26
N GLY A 133 8.36 -6.56 -4.26
CA GLY A 133 8.46 -5.81 -3.02
C GLY A 133 7.76 -6.52 -1.88
N GLU A 134 7.77 -5.90 -0.72
CA GLU A 134 7.04 -6.35 0.47
C GLU A 134 6.01 -5.31 0.86
N ALA A 135 4.78 -5.72 1.12
CA ALA A 135 3.75 -4.86 1.66
C ALA A 135 3.38 -5.27 3.08
N SER A 136 3.20 -4.28 3.96
CA SER A 136 2.60 -4.42 5.28
C SER A 136 1.60 -3.31 5.52
N GLY A 137 0.65 -3.50 6.44
CA GLY A 137 -0.36 -2.49 6.71
C GLY A 137 -1.53 -3.01 7.53
N GLY A 138 -1.96 -2.19 8.49
CA GLY A 138 -2.91 -2.57 9.54
C GLY A 138 -4.37 -2.38 9.14
N GLY A 139 -5.19 -3.38 9.51
CA GLY A 139 -6.64 -3.23 9.68
C GLY A 139 -7.49 -3.92 8.63
N SER A 140 -7.89 -5.15 8.93
CA SER A 140 -9.07 -5.83 8.42
C SER A 140 -10.29 -4.89 8.31
N ASP A 141 -11.10 -5.08 7.27
CA ASP A 141 -12.40 -4.42 7.02
C ASP A 141 -13.49 -4.61 8.13
N HIS A 142 -13.12 -4.94 9.37
CA HIS A 142 -14.05 -5.21 10.47
C HIS A 142 -13.67 -4.47 11.76
N ALA A 143 -13.94 -3.16 11.80
CA ALA A 143 -14.23 -2.44 13.04
C ALA A 143 -15.02 -1.16 12.71
N ALA A 144 -16.34 -1.30 12.62
CA ALA A 144 -17.22 -0.17 12.84
C ALA A 144 -16.98 0.34 14.28
N ASN A 145 -16.47 1.56 14.43
CA ASN A 145 -16.99 2.60 15.32
C ASN A 145 -15.96 3.74 15.51
N ASN A 146 -16.15 4.79 14.71
CA ASN A 146 -16.04 6.20 15.10
C ASN A 146 -14.74 6.72 15.77
N ALA A 147 -13.59 6.42 15.18
CA ALA A 147 -12.40 7.27 15.26
C ALA A 147 -11.70 7.21 13.90
N THR A 148 -11.37 8.36 13.32
CA THR A 148 -10.61 8.57 12.06
C THR A 148 -9.96 7.30 11.50
N ASN A 149 -10.60 6.67 10.50
CA ASN A 149 -10.09 5.48 9.80
C ASN A 149 -8.85 5.83 8.96
N GLN A 150 -7.76 6.15 9.64
CA GLN A 150 -6.43 6.25 9.05
C GLN A 150 -5.90 4.83 8.89
N SER A 151 -5.81 4.39 7.64
CA SER A 151 -5.13 3.15 7.28
C SER A 151 -3.82 3.49 6.57
N THR A 152 -2.73 2.87 6.99
CA THR A 152 -1.43 3.01 6.34
C THR A 152 -1.05 1.69 5.67
N THR A 153 -0.74 1.76 4.37
CA THR A 153 -0.11 0.69 3.61
C THR A 153 1.35 1.05 3.41
N THR A 154 2.25 0.21 3.90
CA THR A 154 3.69 0.33 3.77
C THR A 154 4.18 -0.62 2.70
N ILE A 155 5.00 -0.14 1.77
CA ILE A 155 5.57 -0.93 0.67
C ILE A 155 7.08 -0.72 0.68
N ARG A 156 7.85 -1.81 0.70
CA ARG A 156 9.30 -1.81 0.46
C ARG A 156 9.54 -2.27 -0.97
N ALA A 157 10.03 -1.36 -1.81
CA ALA A 157 10.36 -1.65 -3.20
C ALA A 157 11.36 -0.61 -3.72
N PHE A 158 12.19 -1.00 -4.69
CA PHE A 158 13.12 -0.08 -5.39
C PHE A 158 14.09 0.67 -4.45
N GLY A 159 14.50 0.05 -3.33
CA GLY A 159 15.35 0.69 -2.31
C GLY A 159 14.65 1.85 -1.59
N ARG A 160 13.31 1.81 -1.52
CA ARG A 160 12.47 2.79 -0.84
C ARG A 160 11.47 2.12 0.09
N LEU A 161 11.21 2.80 1.20
CA LEU A 161 10.05 2.59 2.05
C LEU A 161 8.98 3.60 1.64
N ILE A 162 7.83 3.12 1.22
CA ILE A 162 6.71 3.93 0.72
C ILE A 162 5.53 3.70 1.65
N ALA A 163 5.20 4.70 2.48
CA ALA A 163 4.03 4.66 3.36
C ALA A 163 2.90 5.49 2.76
N ILE A 164 1.83 4.82 2.32
CA ILE A 164 0.60 5.46 1.85
C ILE A 164 -0.41 5.50 2.99
N THR A 165 -0.69 6.69 3.51
CA THR A 165 -1.66 6.90 4.60
C THR A 165 -2.93 7.54 4.06
N LYS A 166 -4.07 6.89 4.28
CA LYS A 166 -5.39 7.46 3.95
C LYS A 166 -5.76 8.53 4.99
N LEU A 167 -6.14 9.71 4.52
CA LEU A 167 -6.54 10.87 5.33
C LEU A 167 -7.91 11.37 4.84
N GLY A 168 -9.00 10.87 5.43
CA GLY A 168 -10.36 11.19 4.97
C GLY A 168 -10.57 10.77 3.51
N ASP A 169 -10.87 11.75 2.65
CA ASP A 169 -11.07 11.56 1.20
C ASP A 169 -9.75 11.57 0.40
N GLY A 170 -8.62 11.91 1.03
CA GLY A 170 -7.31 11.95 0.39
C GLY A 170 -6.36 10.85 0.88
N ALA A 171 -5.17 10.81 0.31
CA ALA A 171 -4.05 10.06 0.84
C ALA A 171 -2.75 10.87 0.77
N VAL A 172 -1.76 10.46 1.55
CA VAL A 172 -0.41 11.01 1.49
C VAL A 172 0.57 9.85 1.32
N ALA A 173 1.49 10.01 0.37
CA ALA A 173 2.64 9.12 0.21
C ALA A 173 3.85 9.74 0.89
N GLU A 174 4.41 9.02 1.86
CA GLU A 174 5.70 9.34 2.45
C GLU A 174 6.72 8.33 1.94
N ILE A 175 7.76 8.83 1.28
CA ILE A 175 8.79 8.02 0.63
C ILE A 175 10.12 8.32 1.29
N THR A 176 10.77 7.30 1.83
CA THR A 176 12.08 7.40 2.45
C THR A 176 13.03 6.37 1.85
N GLN A 177 14.34 6.54 2.12
CA GLN A 177 15.32 5.52 1.77
C GLN A 177 15.05 4.27 2.62
N ASP A 178 15.07 3.10 1.97
CA ASP A 178 14.99 1.83 2.67
C ASP A 178 16.39 1.52 3.22
N HIS A 179 16.57 1.68 4.53
CA HIS A 179 17.81 1.28 5.20
C HIS A 179 17.73 -0.23 5.53
N PRO A 180 18.75 -1.02 5.15
CA PRO A 180 18.80 -2.44 5.48
C PRO A 180 18.91 -2.70 6.98
#